data_AF-A0A9D6ZY82-F1
#
_entry.id   AF-A0A9D6ZY82-F1
#
_cell.length_a   1.000
_cell.length_b   1.000
_cell.length_c   1.000
_cell.angle_alpha   90.00
_cell.angle_beta   90.00
_cell.angle_gamma   90.00
#
_symmetry.space_group_name_H-M   'P 1'
#
loop_
_entity.id
_entity.type
_entity.pdbx_description
1 polymer ?
#
loop_
_entity_poly.entity_id
_entity_poly.type
_entity_poly.pdbx_seq_one_letter_code
_entity_poly.pdbx_strand_id
1 'polypeptide(L)'
;MKIPSLWIAILVCAMGCAAPLTPTPVPSPTTVIKGHVVLAIFGEGGAGAITTGIGNSITITIAFRPFKQMDATSETDWKDHNIAEMRYCVGAGRACDLPAQWMPFANSVRAQVNVDWIGLREYGVTAQFRDARGGIIPAGNNFAERASNWMPITGALDERTPVAAQPPALQTIIANARMAFPISGKIEVGERPIVGGKAGSALDIKVKFEATSPRAAIKEMRVNSSPVGRCLTPEEMSDAPWENFVAEKIYPVRVAINWQTFKLHAQYRDAQGNLSPVYCGEIAIEGMP
;
A
#
# COMPACT_ATOMS: atom_id res chain seq x y z
N MET A 1 18.91 57.27 24.59
CA MET A 1 20.30 57.79 24.50
C MET A 1 20.92 57.13 23.28
N LYS A 2 21.04 57.76 22.10
CA LYS A 2 22.06 58.76 21.67
C LYS A 2 23.47 58.28 22.10
N ILE A 3 24.45 57.95 21.25
CA ILE A 3 24.94 58.50 19.96
C ILE A 3 25.83 57.42 19.26
N PRO A 4 26.12 57.55 17.94
CA PRO A 4 26.75 56.55 17.08
C PRO A 4 28.27 56.76 16.89
N SER A 5 28.94 55.74 16.36
CA SER A 5 30.30 55.80 15.77
C SER A 5 30.17 55.24 14.35
N LEU A 6 30.19 56.02 13.27
CA LEU A 6 31.33 56.69 12.61
C LEU A 6 32.61 55.84 12.62
N TRP A 7 33.04 55.35 11.45
CA TRP A 7 34.33 55.70 10.81
C TRP A 7 34.65 54.80 9.59
N ILE A 8 35.04 55.50 8.51
CA ILE A 8 36.06 55.15 7.48
C ILE A 8 35.69 54.13 6.41
N ALA A 9 35.41 54.69 5.23
CA ALA A 9 35.64 54.07 3.94
C ALA A 9 37.16 53.90 3.70
N ILE A 10 37.59 52.67 3.43
CA ILE A 10 38.85 52.39 2.74
C ILE A 10 38.48 51.79 1.38
N LEU A 11 38.63 52.63 0.35
CA LEU A 11 38.57 52.23 -1.05
C LEU A 11 39.94 51.59 -1.39
N VAL A 12 40.01 50.26 -1.37
CA VAL A 12 41.16 49.52 -1.92
C VAL A 12 40.86 49.22 -3.39
N CYS A 13 41.51 49.97 -4.29
CA CYS A 13 41.65 49.59 -5.69
C CYS A 13 42.62 48.40 -5.76
N ALA A 14 42.08 47.18 -5.67
CA ALA A 14 42.82 45.99 -6.04
C ALA A 14 42.67 45.79 -7.56
N MET A 15 43.68 46.23 -8.32
CA MET A 15 43.94 45.70 -9.66
C MET A 15 44.30 44.22 -9.51
N GLY A 16 43.27 43.38 -9.52
CA GLY A 16 43.43 41.93 -9.57
C GLY A 16 43.90 41.53 -10.97
N CYS A 17 45.13 41.02 -11.04
CA CYS A 17 45.62 40.28 -12.20
C CYS A 17 44.58 39.22 -12.59
N ALA A 18 44.07 39.30 -13.82
CA ALA A 18 43.30 38.22 -14.41
C ALA A 18 44.21 36.98 -14.47
N ALA A 19 43.99 36.04 -13.57
CA ALA A 19 44.63 34.73 -13.66
C ALA A 19 44.21 34.10 -15.01
N PRO A 20 45.14 33.49 -15.75
CA PRO A 20 44.80 32.79 -16.99
C PRO A 20 43.73 31.75 -16.67
N LEU A 21 42.60 31.82 -17.37
CA LEU A 21 41.52 30.84 -17.28
C LEU A 21 42.12 29.47 -17.55
N THR A 22 42.38 28.69 -16.50
CA THR A 22 42.75 27.29 -16.63
C THR A 22 41.60 26.61 -17.38
N PRO A 23 41.87 25.95 -18.52
CA PRO A 23 40.83 25.28 -19.26
C PRO A 23 40.12 24.32 -18.32
N THR A 24 38.81 24.51 -18.15
CA THR A 24 37.99 23.63 -17.33
C THR A 24 38.18 22.22 -17.88
N PRO A 25 38.61 21.24 -17.07
CA PRO A 25 38.82 19.89 -17.56
C PRO A 25 37.54 19.43 -18.23
N VAL A 26 37.63 19.08 -19.51
CA VAL A 26 36.53 18.49 -20.26
C VAL A 26 36.12 17.25 -19.49
N PRO A 27 34.88 17.16 -18.99
CA PRO A 27 34.44 15.98 -18.25
C PRO A 27 34.66 14.77 -19.15
N SER A 28 35.49 13.82 -18.67
CA SER A 28 35.71 12.55 -19.36
C SER A 28 34.34 11.93 -19.66
N PRO A 29 34.11 11.41 -20.88
CA PRO A 29 32.83 10.83 -21.24
C PRO A 29 32.46 9.77 -20.20
N THR A 30 31.33 9.97 -19.53
CA THR A 30 30.84 9.05 -18.51
C THR A 30 30.55 7.72 -19.20
N THR A 31 31.43 6.74 -19.00
CA THR A 31 31.28 5.42 -19.60
C THR A 31 30.01 4.79 -19.06
N VAL A 32 29.02 4.58 -19.93
CA VAL A 32 27.81 3.84 -19.57
C VAL A 32 28.24 2.45 -19.10
N ILE A 33 27.86 2.11 -17.87
CA ILE A 33 28.30 0.86 -17.24
C ILE A 33 27.45 -0.30 -17.76
N LYS A 34 26.12 -0.22 -17.61
CA LYS A 34 25.16 -1.25 -18.07
C LYS A 34 23.76 -0.65 -18.31
N GLY A 35 23.08 -1.12 -19.36
CA GLY A 35 21.65 -0.90 -19.56
C GLY A 35 20.81 -2.01 -18.93
N HIS A 36 19.64 -1.68 -18.38
CA HIS A 36 18.71 -2.65 -17.82
C HIS A 36 17.26 -2.17 -17.87
N VAL A 37 16.29 -3.05 -17.59
CA VAL A 37 14.86 -2.71 -17.56
C VAL A 37 14.28 -2.87 -16.15
N VAL A 38 13.64 -1.83 -15.63
CA VAL A 38 12.92 -1.86 -14.35
C VAL A 38 11.43 -2.07 -14.60
N LEU A 39 10.80 -2.90 -13.77
CA LEU A 39 9.36 -3.16 -13.81
C LEU A 39 8.65 -2.37 -12.73
N ALA A 40 7.56 -1.72 -13.08
CA ALA A 40 6.66 -1.09 -12.13
C ALA A 40 5.22 -1.56 -12.38
N ILE A 41 4.48 -1.86 -11.32
CA ILE A 41 3.08 -2.26 -11.39
C ILE A 41 2.23 -1.14 -10.77
N PHE A 42 1.16 -0.79 -11.46
CA PHE A 42 0.21 0.22 -11.02
C PHE A 42 -1.21 -0.34 -11.10
N GLY A 43 -2.02 -0.06 -10.09
CA GLY A 43 -3.48 -0.17 -10.18
C GLY A 43 -4.10 1.05 -10.85
N GLU A 44 -5.42 1.03 -11.01
CA GLU A 44 -6.18 2.17 -11.58
C GLU A 44 -6.01 3.46 -10.75
N GLY A 45 -5.78 3.33 -9.44
CA GLY A 45 -5.50 4.46 -8.53
C GLY A 45 -4.02 4.84 -8.40
N GLY A 46 -3.11 4.21 -9.16
CA GLY A 46 -1.66 4.45 -9.08
C GLY A 46 -0.88 3.33 -8.40
N ALA A 47 0.28 3.65 -7.83
CA ALA A 47 1.13 2.69 -7.13
C ALA A 47 0.59 2.40 -5.73
N GLY A 48 0.59 1.13 -5.31
CA GLY A 48 0.21 0.73 -3.95
C GLY A 48 -0.61 -0.55 -3.90
N ALA A 49 -1.08 -0.88 -2.69
CA ALA A 49 -2.00 -2.00 -2.48
C ALA A 49 -3.38 -1.69 -3.09
N ILE A 50 -4.01 -2.69 -3.70
CA ILE A 50 -5.38 -2.57 -4.22
C ILE A 50 -6.31 -3.36 -3.31
N THR A 51 -7.43 -2.77 -2.91
CA THR A 51 -8.55 -3.48 -2.28
C THR A 51 -9.75 -3.40 -3.21
N THR A 52 -10.34 -4.55 -3.54
CA THR A 52 -11.51 -4.60 -4.43
C THR A 52 -12.47 -5.71 -4.00
N GLY A 53 -13.73 -5.57 -4.41
CA GLY A 53 -14.75 -6.59 -4.21
C GLY A 53 -14.41 -7.90 -4.91
N ILE A 54 -14.70 -9.01 -4.25
CA ILE A 54 -14.68 -10.35 -4.86
C ILE A 54 -15.63 -10.39 -6.07
N GLY A 55 -15.20 -11.06 -7.14
CA GLY A 55 -15.92 -11.15 -8.40
C GLY A 55 -15.67 -9.98 -9.35
N ASN A 56 -15.01 -8.91 -8.87
CA ASN A 56 -14.60 -7.82 -9.74
C ASN A 56 -13.39 -8.22 -10.58
N SER A 57 -13.33 -7.63 -11.78
CA SER A 57 -12.12 -7.59 -12.59
C SER A 57 -11.46 -6.23 -12.40
N ILE A 58 -10.16 -6.22 -12.13
CA ILE A 58 -9.38 -4.98 -12.07
C ILE A 58 -8.34 -4.95 -13.18
N THR A 59 -8.07 -3.75 -13.70
CA THR A 59 -6.99 -3.55 -14.66
C THR A 59 -5.72 -3.13 -13.93
N ILE A 60 -4.64 -3.89 -14.11
CA ILE A 60 -3.31 -3.46 -13.69
C ILE A 60 -2.50 -3.01 -14.90
N THR A 61 -1.71 -1.95 -14.73
CA THR A 61 -0.75 -1.49 -15.73
C THR A 61 0.64 -1.89 -15.30
N ILE A 62 1.35 -2.59 -16.18
CA ILE A 62 2.73 -3.00 -15.98
C ILE A 62 3.57 -2.13 -16.89
N ALA A 63 4.44 -1.29 -16.30
CA ALA A 63 5.36 -0.45 -17.04
C ALA A 63 6.76 -1.07 -17.05
N PHE A 64 7.40 -1.04 -18.22
CA PHE A 64 8.76 -1.49 -18.44
C PHE A 64 9.59 -0.26 -18.77
N ARG A 65 10.53 0.09 -17.88
CA ARG A 65 11.32 1.33 -17.97
C ARG A 65 12.79 0.99 -18.22
N PRO A 66 13.30 1.23 -19.43
CA PRO A 66 14.71 1.07 -19.75
C PRO A 66 15.55 2.16 -19.08
N PHE A 67 16.52 1.76 -18.28
CA PHE A 67 17.49 2.65 -17.62
C PHE A 67 18.91 2.28 -18.05
N LYS A 68 19.79 3.28 -18.06
CA LYS A 68 21.23 3.09 -18.19
C LYS A 68 21.90 3.57 -16.92
N GLN A 69 22.77 2.73 -16.37
CA GLN A 69 23.58 3.05 -15.21
C GLN A 69 24.80 3.85 -15.66
N MET A 70 24.93 5.06 -15.15
CA MET A 70 26.04 5.97 -15.44
C MET A 70 27.20 5.75 -14.45
N ASP A 71 26.87 5.44 -13.20
CA ASP A 71 27.79 5.07 -12.12
C ASP A 71 27.08 4.21 -11.05
N ALA A 72 27.74 3.90 -9.94
CA ALA A 72 27.18 3.05 -8.87
C ALA A 72 25.88 3.60 -8.22
N THR A 73 25.61 4.89 -8.36
CA THR A 73 24.51 5.60 -7.69
C THR A 73 23.59 6.36 -8.64
N SER A 74 23.97 6.52 -9.91
CA SER A 74 23.23 7.33 -10.88
C SER A 74 22.71 6.47 -12.03
N GLU A 75 21.41 6.63 -12.28
CA GLU A 75 20.69 6.05 -13.41
C GLU A 75 19.98 7.15 -14.20
N THR A 76 19.82 6.93 -15.50
CA THR A 76 19.06 7.84 -16.36
C THR A 76 18.30 7.03 -17.40
N ASP A 77 17.24 7.62 -17.96
CA ASP A 77 16.43 6.99 -19.00
C ASP A 77 17.30 6.55 -20.18
N TRP A 78 17.13 5.30 -20.61
CA TRP A 78 17.83 4.76 -21.77
C TRP A 78 16.96 4.90 -23.02
N LYS A 79 16.87 6.12 -23.57
CA LYS A 79 16.01 6.41 -24.74
C LYS A 79 16.41 5.66 -26.00
N ASP A 80 17.71 5.50 -26.24
CA ASP A 80 18.26 4.80 -27.41
C ASP A 80 18.54 3.32 -27.10
N HIS A 81 17.59 2.65 -26.42
CA HIS A 81 17.73 1.24 -26.09
C HIS A 81 17.57 0.35 -27.33
N ASN A 82 18.27 -0.78 -27.35
CA ASN A 82 18.16 -1.77 -28.42
C ASN A 82 17.19 -2.93 -28.09
N ILE A 83 16.35 -2.77 -27.07
CA ILE A 83 15.32 -3.76 -26.69
C ILE A 83 14.35 -3.93 -27.86
N ALA A 84 14.28 -5.13 -28.41
CA ALA A 84 13.41 -5.45 -29.54
C ALA A 84 12.18 -6.25 -29.09
N GLU A 85 12.38 -7.19 -28.17
CA GLU A 85 11.35 -8.13 -27.76
C GLU A 85 11.32 -8.30 -26.25
N MET A 86 10.15 -8.70 -25.76
CA MET A 86 9.90 -9.03 -24.37
C MET A 86 9.06 -10.30 -24.28
N ARG A 87 9.10 -10.93 -23.12
CA ARG A 87 8.11 -11.91 -22.68
C ARG A 87 7.84 -11.68 -21.21
N TYR A 88 6.59 -11.86 -20.82
CA TYR A 88 6.18 -11.66 -19.44
C TYR A 88 5.08 -12.64 -19.09
N CYS A 89 4.92 -12.86 -17.80
CA CYS A 89 3.80 -13.58 -17.25
C CYS A 89 3.25 -12.79 -16.06
N VAL A 90 1.97 -13.00 -15.77
CA VAL A 90 1.27 -12.42 -14.63
C VAL A 90 0.56 -13.54 -13.88
N GLY A 91 0.52 -13.46 -12.55
CA GLY A 91 -0.12 -14.50 -11.75
C GLY A 91 -0.27 -14.15 -10.29
N ALA A 92 -1.20 -14.82 -9.62
CA ALA A 92 -1.32 -14.78 -8.16
C ALA A 92 -0.29 -15.71 -7.53
N GLY A 93 0.40 -15.24 -6.50
CA GLY A 93 1.54 -15.93 -5.88
C GLY A 93 2.88 -15.50 -6.46
N ARG A 94 3.96 -16.17 -6.02
CA ARG A 94 5.33 -15.90 -6.48
C ARG A 94 5.50 -16.19 -7.99
N ALA A 95 6.72 -15.92 -8.50
CA ALA A 95 7.08 -15.88 -9.92
C ALA A 95 6.38 -16.93 -10.77
N CYS A 96 5.84 -16.48 -11.90
CA CYS A 96 5.22 -17.32 -12.91
C CYS A 96 6.24 -17.75 -13.96
N ASP A 97 5.91 -18.81 -14.70
CA ASP A 97 6.72 -19.27 -15.82
C ASP A 97 6.55 -18.35 -17.03
N LEU A 98 7.68 -17.89 -17.56
CA LEU A 98 7.69 -17.07 -18.77
C LEU A 98 7.27 -17.92 -19.98
N PRO A 99 6.37 -17.42 -20.84
CA PRO A 99 6.00 -18.15 -22.04
C PRO A 99 7.21 -18.35 -22.97
N ALA A 100 7.16 -19.38 -23.81
CA ALA A 100 8.19 -19.59 -24.84
C ALA A 100 8.16 -18.50 -25.92
N GLN A 101 6.98 -17.93 -26.17
CA GLN A 101 6.77 -16.91 -27.19
C GLN A 101 7.31 -15.55 -26.72
N TRP A 102 8.05 -14.91 -27.62
CA TRP A 102 8.48 -13.53 -27.52
C TRP A 102 7.51 -12.63 -28.29
N MET A 103 7.36 -11.40 -27.82
CA MET A 103 6.52 -10.37 -28.44
C MET A 103 7.30 -9.07 -28.59
N PRO A 104 6.90 -8.17 -29.51
CA PRO A 104 7.52 -6.86 -29.64
C PRO A 104 7.53 -6.12 -28.31
N PHE A 105 8.65 -5.44 -28.03
CA PHE A 105 8.76 -4.64 -26.82
C PHE A 105 7.71 -3.53 -26.78
N ALA A 106 7.05 -3.40 -25.62
CA ALA A 106 6.13 -2.31 -25.32
C ALA A 106 6.55 -1.67 -23.99
N ASN A 107 6.47 -0.34 -23.88
CA ASN A 107 6.78 0.39 -22.64
C ASN A 107 5.77 0.09 -21.52
N SER A 108 4.59 -0.41 -21.86
CA SER A 108 3.59 -0.86 -20.89
C SER A 108 2.62 -1.86 -21.48
N VAL A 109 2.10 -2.74 -20.64
CA VAL A 109 0.99 -3.64 -20.96
C VAL A 109 -0.08 -3.55 -19.87
N ARG A 110 -1.33 -3.88 -20.23
CA ARG A 110 -2.45 -3.98 -19.29
C ARG A 110 -2.80 -5.44 -19.09
N ALA A 111 -3.01 -5.84 -17.84
CA ALA A 111 -3.50 -7.17 -17.50
C ALA A 111 -4.80 -7.06 -16.69
N GLN A 112 -5.77 -7.90 -17.04
CA GLN A 112 -7.00 -8.04 -16.26
C GLN A 112 -6.76 -9.07 -15.16
N VAL A 113 -7.15 -8.73 -13.93
CA VAL A 113 -7.05 -9.61 -12.77
C VAL A 113 -8.46 -9.82 -12.23
N ASN A 114 -8.95 -11.05 -12.35
CA ASN A 114 -10.21 -11.45 -11.73
C ASN A 114 -9.94 -11.79 -10.27
N VAL A 115 -10.56 -11.05 -9.35
CA VAL A 115 -10.36 -11.25 -7.91
C VAL A 115 -11.43 -12.20 -7.39
N ASP A 116 -11.11 -13.49 -7.37
CA ASP A 116 -12.00 -14.58 -6.94
C ASP A 116 -11.58 -15.20 -5.59
N TRP A 117 -10.77 -14.47 -4.80
CA TRP A 117 -10.29 -14.88 -3.49
C TRP A 117 -10.64 -13.87 -2.39
N ILE A 118 -10.66 -14.35 -1.15
CA ILE A 118 -10.81 -13.51 0.04
C ILE A 118 -9.41 -13.19 0.62
N GLY A 119 -9.22 -11.95 1.03
CA GLY A 119 -8.02 -11.50 1.72
C GLY A 119 -6.88 -11.12 0.77
N LEU A 120 -5.70 -10.93 1.37
CA LEU A 120 -4.50 -10.49 0.69
C LEU A 120 -3.90 -11.60 -0.18
N ARG A 121 -3.58 -11.30 -1.44
CA ARG A 121 -2.66 -12.08 -2.26
C ARG A 121 -1.64 -11.18 -2.92
N GLU A 122 -0.41 -11.65 -3.02
CA GLU A 122 0.61 -11.03 -3.86
C GLU A 122 0.32 -11.39 -5.31
N TYR A 123 0.24 -10.38 -6.16
CA TYR A 123 0.09 -10.56 -7.60
C TYR A 123 1.38 -10.12 -8.28
N GLY A 124 2.03 -11.08 -8.94
CA GLY A 124 3.35 -10.92 -9.52
C GLY A 124 3.33 -10.67 -11.01
N VAL A 125 4.34 -9.93 -11.46
CA VAL A 125 4.80 -9.97 -12.84
C VAL A 125 6.24 -10.45 -12.86
N THR A 126 6.57 -11.34 -13.80
CA THR A 126 7.95 -11.64 -14.17
C THR A 126 8.12 -11.32 -15.64
N ALA A 127 9.21 -10.64 -16.00
CA ALA A 127 9.51 -10.32 -17.40
C ALA A 127 10.99 -10.54 -17.74
N GLN A 128 11.24 -10.77 -19.02
CA GLN A 128 12.55 -10.87 -19.63
C GLN A 128 12.55 -10.13 -20.97
N PHE A 129 13.70 -9.56 -21.31
CA PHE A 129 13.89 -8.69 -22.48
C PHE A 129 15.07 -9.19 -23.31
N ARG A 130 14.99 -8.98 -24.62
CA ARG A 130 16.12 -9.27 -25.52
C ARG A 130 16.23 -8.23 -26.64
N ASP A 131 17.44 -8.11 -27.17
CA ASP A 131 17.71 -7.28 -28.34
C ASP A 131 17.35 -7.97 -29.66
N ALA A 132 17.50 -7.26 -30.78
CA ALA A 132 17.20 -7.77 -32.12
C ALA A 132 18.11 -8.94 -32.57
N ARG A 133 19.21 -9.20 -31.87
CA ARG A 133 20.12 -10.33 -32.12
C ARG A 133 19.82 -11.53 -31.22
N GLY A 134 18.81 -11.42 -30.36
CA GLY A 134 18.43 -12.44 -29.39
C GLY A 134 19.22 -12.40 -28.08
N GLY A 135 20.09 -11.41 -27.87
CA GLY A 135 20.86 -11.25 -26.65
C GLY A 135 19.97 -10.79 -25.49
N ILE A 136 20.07 -11.46 -24.34
CA ILE A 136 19.30 -11.10 -23.14
C ILE A 136 19.77 -9.76 -22.58
N ILE A 137 18.82 -8.86 -22.34
CA ILE A 137 19.07 -7.57 -21.71
C ILE A 137 18.81 -7.72 -20.20
N PRO A 138 19.76 -7.32 -19.34
CA PRO A 138 19.57 -7.36 -17.89
C PRO A 138 18.30 -6.63 -17.43
N ALA A 139 17.69 -7.10 -16.35
CA ALA A 139 16.47 -6.55 -15.80
C ALA A 139 16.53 -6.47 -14.28
N GLY A 140 15.80 -5.50 -13.73
CA GLY A 140 15.72 -5.22 -12.30
C GLY A 140 17.01 -4.66 -11.71
N ASN A 141 16.93 -4.26 -10.44
CA ASN A 141 18.02 -3.56 -9.75
C ASN A 141 19.25 -4.44 -9.51
N ASN A 142 19.12 -5.77 -9.67
CA ASN A 142 20.21 -6.73 -9.54
C ASN A 142 20.81 -7.15 -10.89
N PHE A 143 20.39 -6.54 -12.00
CA PHE A 143 20.88 -6.84 -13.35
C PHE A 143 20.77 -8.34 -13.71
N ALA A 144 19.72 -9.01 -13.24
CA ALA A 144 19.48 -10.41 -13.54
C ALA A 144 18.94 -10.59 -14.96
N GLU A 145 18.93 -11.82 -15.48
CA GLU A 145 18.33 -12.13 -16.78
C GLU A 145 16.81 -11.91 -16.84
N ARG A 146 16.17 -11.79 -15.69
CA ARG A 146 14.73 -11.55 -15.53
C ARG A 146 14.51 -10.70 -14.31
N ALA A 147 13.43 -9.93 -14.29
CA ALA A 147 13.02 -9.20 -13.11
C ALA A 147 11.57 -9.48 -12.78
N SER A 148 11.28 -9.41 -11.48
CA SER A 148 9.95 -9.62 -10.94
C SER A 148 9.57 -8.47 -10.04
N ASN A 149 8.30 -8.11 -10.05
CA ASN A 149 7.73 -7.15 -9.14
C ASN A 149 6.37 -7.70 -8.66
N TRP A 150 5.92 -7.26 -7.49
CA TRP A 150 4.72 -7.78 -6.83
C TRP A 150 3.86 -6.61 -6.39
N MET A 151 2.54 -6.80 -6.48
CA MET A 151 1.57 -5.85 -5.96
C MET A 151 0.59 -6.59 -5.04
N PRO A 152 0.40 -6.13 -3.80
CA PRO A 152 -0.62 -6.69 -2.92
C PRO A 152 -2.02 -6.34 -3.43
N ILE A 153 -2.85 -7.36 -3.65
CA ILE A 153 -4.27 -7.23 -3.98
C ILE A 153 -5.09 -7.93 -2.90
N THR A 154 -5.95 -7.18 -2.23
CA THR A 154 -6.87 -7.69 -1.21
C THR A 154 -8.26 -7.84 -1.80
N GLY A 155 -8.76 -9.07 -1.85
CA GLY A 155 -10.15 -9.35 -2.16
C GLY A 155 -11.02 -9.16 -0.92
N ALA A 156 -11.95 -8.22 -0.98
CA ALA A 156 -12.90 -7.94 0.08
C ALA A 156 -14.28 -8.49 -0.28
N LEU A 157 -14.95 -9.08 0.69
CA LEU A 157 -16.35 -9.46 0.52
C LEU A 157 -17.22 -8.21 0.62
N ASP A 158 -17.97 -7.89 -0.44
CA ASP A 158 -19.10 -6.96 -0.28
C ASP A 158 -20.25 -7.74 0.35
N GLU A 159 -20.56 -7.42 1.62
CA GLU A 159 -21.64 -8.07 2.36
C GLU A 159 -23.00 -7.89 1.68
N ARG A 160 -23.17 -6.84 0.87
CA ARG A 160 -24.40 -6.56 0.12
C ARG A 160 -24.57 -7.45 -1.11
N THR A 161 -23.49 -8.04 -1.61
CA THR A 161 -23.56 -8.95 -2.76
C THR A 161 -24.23 -10.27 -2.32
N PRO A 162 -25.34 -10.67 -2.96
CA PRO A 162 -26.01 -11.94 -2.64
C PRO A 162 -25.05 -13.13 -2.77
N VAL A 163 -25.18 -14.13 -1.88
CA VAL A 163 -24.31 -15.33 -1.91
C VAL A 163 -24.33 -16.02 -3.28
N ALA A 164 -25.50 -16.09 -3.93
CA ALA A 164 -25.65 -16.70 -5.25
C ALA A 164 -24.90 -15.93 -6.38
N ALA A 165 -24.58 -14.65 -6.18
CA ALA A 165 -23.82 -13.84 -7.13
C ALA A 165 -22.29 -13.95 -6.90
N GLN A 166 -21.85 -14.62 -5.84
CA GLN A 166 -20.43 -14.82 -5.56
C GLN A 166 -19.86 -15.96 -6.41
N PRO A 167 -18.54 -15.98 -6.70
CA PRO A 167 -17.88 -17.09 -7.38
C PRO A 167 -18.19 -18.43 -6.69
N PRO A 168 -18.43 -19.54 -7.43
CA PRO A 168 -18.83 -20.82 -6.85
C PRO A 168 -17.94 -21.32 -5.70
N ALA A 169 -16.63 -21.12 -5.82
CA ALA A 169 -15.66 -21.50 -4.79
C ALA A 169 -15.87 -20.79 -3.45
N LEU A 170 -16.49 -19.61 -3.46
CA LEU A 170 -16.72 -18.78 -2.28
C LEU A 170 -18.14 -18.92 -1.73
N GLN A 171 -19.10 -19.41 -2.52
CA GLN A 171 -20.49 -19.55 -2.08
C GLN A 171 -20.60 -20.41 -0.82
N THR A 172 -19.93 -21.57 -0.78
CA THR A 172 -19.95 -22.48 0.38
C THR A 172 -19.27 -21.85 1.60
N ILE A 173 -18.15 -21.15 1.42
CA ILE A 173 -17.41 -20.50 2.50
C ILE A 173 -18.27 -19.38 3.11
N ILE A 174 -18.86 -18.53 2.27
CA ILE A 174 -19.71 -17.41 2.68
C ILE A 174 -20.99 -17.92 3.32
N ALA A 175 -21.63 -18.94 2.75
CA ALA A 175 -22.85 -19.53 3.32
C ALA A 175 -22.57 -20.10 4.72
N ASN A 176 -21.49 -20.85 4.90
CA ASN A 176 -21.10 -21.39 6.20
C ASN A 176 -20.76 -20.27 7.19
N ALA A 177 -20.02 -19.24 6.76
CA ALA A 177 -19.70 -18.09 7.61
C ALA A 177 -20.96 -17.33 8.04
N ARG A 178 -21.92 -17.08 7.14
CA ARG A 178 -23.20 -16.42 7.45
C ARG A 178 -24.11 -17.28 8.34
N MET A 179 -24.02 -18.61 8.21
CA MET A 179 -24.73 -19.52 9.12
C MET A 179 -24.12 -19.53 10.53
N ALA A 180 -22.79 -19.49 10.62
CA ALA A 180 -22.08 -19.44 11.89
C ALA A 180 -22.24 -18.08 12.60
N PHE A 181 -22.25 -16.99 11.82
CA PHE A 181 -22.38 -15.63 12.30
C PHE A 181 -23.49 -14.90 11.52
N PRO A 182 -24.76 -15.00 11.94
CA PRO A 182 -25.87 -14.36 11.24
C PRO A 182 -25.89 -12.83 11.42
N ILE A 183 -25.02 -12.28 12.28
CA ILE A 183 -24.94 -10.85 12.56
C ILE A 183 -23.86 -10.22 11.69
N SER A 184 -24.25 -9.21 10.92
CA SER A 184 -23.35 -8.30 10.19
C SER A 184 -23.15 -7.02 10.98
N GLY A 185 -22.00 -6.36 10.83
CA GLY A 185 -21.73 -5.08 11.46
C GLY A 185 -20.49 -4.39 10.92
N LYS A 186 -20.19 -3.23 11.49
CA LYS A 186 -18.95 -2.49 11.23
C LYS A 186 -18.60 -1.63 12.44
N ILE A 187 -17.36 -1.16 12.46
CA ILE A 187 -16.85 -0.20 13.44
C ILE A 187 -16.12 0.89 12.68
N GLU A 188 -16.41 2.15 12.99
CA GLU A 188 -15.72 3.32 12.44
C GLU A 188 -14.98 4.02 13.60
N VAL A 189 -13.65 4.05 13.52
CA VAL A 189 -12.79 4.61 14.58
C VAL A 189 -12.30 5.99 14.14
N GLY A 190 -12.88 7.03 14.74
CA GLY A 190 -12.66 8.43 14.38
C GLY A 190 -13.36 8.84 13.09
N GLU A 191 -13.40 10.15 12.85
CA GLU A 191 -14.04 10.74 11.65
C GLU A 191 -13.06 10.88 10.47
N ARG A 192 -11.78 10.62 10.71
CA ARG A 192 -10.67 10.77 9.76
C ARG A 192 -9.67 9.64 9.99
N PRO A 193 -8.89 9.25 8.97
CA PRO A 193 -7.87 8.20 9.12
C PRO A 193 -6.69 8.63 10.02
N ILE A 194 -6.51 9.94 10.21
CA ILE A 194 -5.42 10.53 10.99
C ILE A 194 -5.96 11.67 11.86
N VAL A 195 -5.53 11.70 13.11
CA VAL A 195 -5.75 12.81 14.05
C VAL A 195 -4.44 13.18 14.73
N GLY A 196 -4.28 14.46 15.07
CA GLY A 196 -3.06 14.98 15.69
C GLY A 196 -3.31 15.58 17.08
N GLY A 197 -2.32 15.55 17.95
CA GLY A 197 -2.39 16.20 19.26
C GLY A 197 -1.03 16.49 19.88
N LYS A 198 -1.02 17.21 21.01
CA LYS A 198 0.19 17.44 21.79
C LYS A 198 0.57 16.17 22.57
N ALA A 199 1.83 15.76 22.53
CA ALA A 199 2.32 14.61 23.29
C ALA A 199 1.97 14.75 24.79
N GLY A 200 1.48 13.67 25.39
CA GLY A 200 1.00 13.62 26.77
C GLY A 200 -0.45 14.08 26.98
N SER A 201 -1.05 14.77 26.02
CA SER A 201 -2.48 15.12 26.08
C SER A 201 -3.38 13.89 25.88
N ALA A 202 -4.65 14.01 26.28
CA ALA A 202 -5.68 13.03 25.97
C ALA A 202 -6.48 13.53 24.77
N LEU A 203 -6.77 12.62 23.85
CA LEU A 203 -7.60 12.86 22.68
C LEU A 203 -8.83 11.95 22.75
N ASP A 204 -10.01 12.54 22.61
CA ASP A 204 -11.27 11.81 22.62
C ASP A 204 -11.56 11.26 21.22
N ILE A 205 -11.41 9.95 21.05
CA ILE A 205 -11.71 9.27 19.79
C ILE A 205 -13.17 8.80 19.82
N LYS A 206 -14.00 9.43 19.00
CA LYS A 206 -15.37 8.99 18.74
C LYS A 206 -15.34 7.71 17.90
N VAL A 207 -16.05 6.68 18.34
CA VAL A 207 -16.19 5.41 17.64
C VAL A 207 -17.66 5.14 17.41
N LYS A 208 -18.02 4.79 16.16
CA LYS A 208 -19.38 4.41 15.78
C LYS A 208 -19.46 2.91 15.56
N PHE A 209 -20.55 2.32 16.04
CA PHE A 209 -20.85 0.91 15.93
C PHE A 209 -22.17 0.74 15.19
N GLU A 210 -22.17 -0.10 14.17
CA GLU A 210 -23.37 -0.49 13.44
C GLU A 210 -23.43 -2.01 13.37
N ALA A 211 -24.59 -2.57 13.64
CA ALA A 211 -24.81 -4.00 13.57
C ALA A 211 -26.27 -4.31 13.23
N THR A 212 -26.48 -5.39 12.49
CA THR A 212 -27.81 -5.86 12.08
C THR A 212 -27.85 -7.38 12.15
N SER A 213 -28.96 -7.93 12.65
CA SER A 213 -29.23 -9.37 12.63
C SER A 213 -30.58 -9.63 11.95
N PRO A 214 -30.67 -10.64 11.08
CA PRO A 214 -31.92 -11.03 10.45
C PRO A 214 -32.85 -11.79 11.41
N ARG A 215 -32.36 -12.18 12.61
CA ARG A 215 -33.08 -13.06 13.53
C ARG A 215 -33.67 -12.33 14.73
N ALA A 216 -32.98 -11.30 15.22
CA ALA A 216 -33.39 -10.55 16.40
C ALA A 216 -32.71 -9.17 16.46
N ALA A 217 -33.18 -8.29 17.34
CA ALA A 217 -32.50 -7.02 17.59
C ALA A 217 -31.12 -7.25 18.23
N ILE A 218 -30.14 -6.41 17.87
CA ILE A 218 -28.84 -6.36 18.55
C ILE A 218 -29.05 -5.82 19.96
N LYS A 219 -28.57 -6.56 20.97
CA LYS A 219 -28.75 -6.19 22.39
C LYS A 219 -27.43 -5.89 23.07
N GLU A 220 -26.41 -6.66 22.77
CA GLU A 220 -25.12 -6.57 23.46
C GLU A 220 -23.99 -6.38 22.46
N MET A 221 -22.93 -5.74 22.92
CA MET A 221 -21.64 -5.68 22.26
C MET A 221 -20.54 -5.93 23.29
N ARG A 222 -19.38 -6.36 22.83
CA ARG A 222 -18.16 -6.32 23.63
C ARG A 222 -17.06 -5.67 22.83
N VAL A 223 -16.24 -4.89 23.51
CA VAL A 223 -15.20 -4.09 22.89
C VAL A 223 -13.88 -4.31 23.59
N ASN A 224 -12.80 -4.41 22.82
CA ASN A 224 -11.45 -4.50 23.35
C ASN A 224 -10.50 -3.60 22.54
N SER A 225 -9.61 -2.89 23.21
CA SER A 225 -8.48 -2.19 22.57
C SER A 225 -7.24 -3.04 22.70
N SER A 226 -6.60 -3.39 21.59
CA SER A 226 -5.39 -4.22 21.60
C SER A 226 -4.24 -3.52 20.88
N PRO A 227 -3.00 -3.58 21.42
CA PRO A 227 -1.82 -3.11 20.70
C PRO A 227 -1.41 -4.06 19.57
N VAL A 228 -2.06 -5.22 19.44
CA VAL A 228 -1.73 -6.21 18.42
C VAL A 228 -2.03 -5.63 17.02
N GLY A 229 -1.07 -5.75 16.10
CA GLY A 229 -1.17 -5.21 14.74
C GLY A 229 -2.28 -5.82 13.88
N ARG A 230 -2.94 -6.89 14.34
CA ARG A 230 -4.04 -7.60 13.64
C ARG A 230 -5.36 -7.50 14.40
N CYS A 231 -6.44 -7.84 13.71
CA CYS A 231 -7.76 -8.00 14.34
C CYS A 231 -7.75 -9.19 15.31
N LEU A 232 -8.39 -9.04 16.47
CA LEU A 232 -8.54 -10.12 17.44
C LEU A 232 -9.44 -11.23 16.90
N THR A 233 -9.17 -12.47 17.30
CA THR A 233 -10.05 -13.61 16.99
C THR A 233 -11.24 -13.66 17.96
N PRO A 234 -12.33 -14.40 17.63
CA PRO A 234 -13.44 -14.62 18.56
C PRO A 234 -13.00 -15.19 19.92
N GLU A 235 -11.98 -16.04 19.92
CA GLU A 235 -11.39 -16.64 21.12
C GLU A 235 -10.65 -15.58 21.95
N GLU A 236 -9.87 -14.70 21.34
CA GLU A 236 -9.21 -13.62 22.08
C GLU A 236 -10.18 -12.57 22.62
N MET A 237 -11.33 -12.43 21.97
CA MET A 237 -12.42 -11.61 22.48
C MET A 237 -13.22 -12.30 23.58
N SER A 238 -13.06 -13.62 23.82
CA SER A 238 -13.92 -14.40 24.74
C SER A 238 -14.04 -13.79 26.12
N ASP A 239 -12.95 -13.20 26.60
CA ASP A 239 -12.80 -12.68 27.95
C ASP A 239 -13.20 -11.20 28.07
N ALA A 240 -13.44 -10.52 26.94
CA ALA A 240 -13.93 -9.15 26.97
C ALA A 240 -15.39 -9.13 27.47
N PRO A 241 -15.73 -8.26 28.44
CA PRO A 241 -17.05 -8.23 29.03
C PRO A 241 -18.10 -7.78 28.03
N TRP A 242 -19.28 -8.40 28.08
CA TRP A 242 -20.46 -7.93 27.35
C TRP A 242 -21.05 -6.70 28.03
N GLU A 243 -21.46 -5.74 27.21
CA GLU A 243 -22.16 -4.53 27.59
C GLU A 243 -23.37 -4.31 26.67
N ASN A 244 -24.30 -3.44 27.09
CA ASN A 244 -25.43 -3.07 26.25
C ASN A 244 -24.94 -2.43 24.95
N PHE A 245 -25.57 -2.79 23.83
CA PHE A 245 -25.28 -2.19 22.54
C PHE A 245 -25.56 -0.68 22.56
N VAL A 246 -24.58 0.09 22.10
CA VAL A 246 -24.68 1.53 21.89
C VAL A 246 -24.08 1.85 20.52
N ALA A 247 -24.72 2.76 19.79
CA ALA A 247 -24.28 3.11 18.44
C ALA A 247 -23.01 3.97 18.41
N GLU A 248 -22.65 4.60 19.53
CA GLU A 248 -21.48 5.48 19.63
C GLU A 248 -20.86 5.42 21.02
N LYS A 249 -19.52 5.42 21.10
CA LYS A 249 -18.75 5.59 22.35
C LYS A 249 -17.54 6.49 22.10
N ILE A 250 -17.06 7.12 23.17
CA ILE A 250 -15.85 7.94 23.15
C ILE A 250 -14.76 7.22 23.94
N TYR A 251 -13.57 7.10 23.34
CA TYR A 251 -12.41 6.48 23.96
C TYR A 251 -11.31 7.53 24.15
N PRO A 252 -10.89 7.82 25.40
CA PRO A 252 -9.76 8.72 25.63
C PRO A 252 -8.46 7.99 25.31
N VAL A 253 -7.68 8.55 24.39
CA VAL A 253 -6.37 8.01 24.00
C VAL A 253 -5.28 9.00 24.37
N ARG A 254 -4.22 8.52 25.04
CA ARG A 254 -3.04 9.34 25.33
C ARG A 254 -2.20 9.49 24.08
N VAL A 255 -1.87 10.73 23.70
CA VAL A 255 -1.04 11.02 22.54
C VAL A 255 0.43 10.76 22.89
N ALA A 256 1.06 9.79 22.24
CA ALA A 256 2.52 9.58 22.30
C ALA A 256 3.25 10.52 21.32
N ILE A 257 4.54 10.76 21.50
CA ILE A 257 5.35 11.47 20.50
C ILE A 257 5.48 10.63 19.22
N ASN A 258 5.52 11.28 18.05
CA ASN A 258 5.53 10.64 16.73
C ASN A 258 4.20 9.94 16.39
N TRP A 259 4.25 8.76 15.77
CA TRP A 259 3.07 8.04 15.30
C TRP A 259 2.73 6.88 16.24
N GLN A 260 1.45 6.75 16.55
CA GLN A 260 0.88 5.56 17.17
C GLN A 260 -0.41 5.16 16.46
N THR A 261 -0.79 3.89 16.56
CA THR A 261 -2.07 3.39 16.05
C THR A 261 -2.97 3.06 17.22
N PHE A 262 -4.17 3.66 17.25
CA PHE A 262 -5.22 3.23 18.16
C PHE A 262 -6.15 2.27 17.44
N LYS A 263 -6.26 1.05 17.97
CA LYS A 263 -7.03 -0.05 17.37
C LYS A 263 -8.10 -0.54 18.33
N LEU A 264 -9.29 -0.76 17.80
CA LEU A 264 -10.45 -1.24 18.55
C LEU A 264 -11.08 -2.44 17.85
N HIS A 265 -11.57 -3.37 18.65
CA HIS A 265 -12.24 -4.60 18.21
C HIS A 265 -13.64 -4.66 18.81
N ALA A 266 -14.64 -5.03 18.02
CA ALA A 266 -16.01 -5.16 18.46
C ALA A 266 -16.60 -6.50 18.03
N GLN A 267 -17.37 -7.12 18.92
CA GLN A 267 -18.23 -8.25 18.59
C GLN A 267 -19.64 -7.98 19.11
N TYR A 268 -20.64 -8.34 18.33
CA TYR A 268 -22.04 -8.08 18.61
C TYR A 268 -22.77 -9.36 18.96
N ARG A 269 -23.84 -9.23 19.74
CA ARG A 269 -24.76 -10.31 20.07
C ARG A 269 -26.20 -9.83 20.00
N ASP A 270 -27.04 -10.63 19.36
CA ASP A 270 -28.48 -10.35 19.27
C ASP A 270 -29.27 -10.94 20.45
N ALA A 271 -30.55 -10.62 20.52
CA ALA A 271 -31.41 -11.06 21.63
C ALA A 271 -31.60 -12.59 21.72
N GLN A 272 -31.21 -13.35 20.69
CA GLN A 272 -31.24 -14.81 20.68
C GLN A 272 -29.88 -15.44 21.02
N GLY A 273 -28.86 -14.61 21.31
CA GLY A 273 -27.53 -15.06 21.64
C GLY A 273 -26.67 -15.42 20.42
N ASN A 274 -27.13 -15.14 19.19
CA ASN A 274 -26.26 -15.32 18.02
C ASN A 274 -25.12 -14.29 18.10
N LEU A 275 -23.94 -14.64 17.57
CA LEU A 275 -22.76 -13.77 17.58
C LEU A 275 -22.44 -13.27 16.18
N SER A 276 -21.79 -12.11 16.11
CA SER A 276 -21.10 -11.65 14.90
C SER A 276 -19.67 -12.17 14.84
N PRO A 277 -18.97 -12.04 13.70
CA PRO A 277 -17.51 -12.05 13.68
C PRO A 277 -16.95 -10.89 14.51
N VAL A 278 -15.64 -10.89 14.76
CA VAL A 278 -14.96 -9.74 15.37
C VAL A 278 -14.63 -8.73 14.28
N TYR A 279 -15.16 -7.52 14.43
CA TYR A 279 -14.85 -6.37 13.58
C TYR A 279 -13.74 -5.55 14.22
N CYS A 280 -12.93 -4.88 13.39
CA CYS A 280 -11.82 -4.07 13.85
C CYS A 280 -11.77 -2.75 13.06
N GLY A 281 -11.38 -1.70 13.75
CA GLY A 281 -11.10 -0.39 13.16
C GLY A 281 -9.88 0.21 13.81
N GLU A 282 -9.20 1.09 13.09
CA GLU A 282 -8.00 1.77 13.58
C GLU A 282 -7.95 3.21 13.11
N ILE A 283 -7.20 4.01 13.85
CA ILE A 283 -6.87 5.40 13.50
C ILE A 283 -5.39 5.65 13.81
N ALA A 284 -4.72 6.37 12.93
CA ALA A 284 -3.37 6.85 13.19
C ALA A 284 -3.43 8.15 14.01
N ILE A 285 -2.62 8.21 15.07
CA ILE A 285 -2.53 9.36 15.95
C ILE A 285 -1.11 9.92 15.84
N GLU A 286 -1.02 11.17 15.40
CA GLU A 286 0.24 11.91 15.30
C GLU A 286 0.42 12.80 16.53
N GLY A 287 1.56 12.67 17.20
CA GLY A 287 1.91 13.47 18.35
C GLY A 287 3.05 14.43 18.08
N MET A 288 2.81 15.70 18.41
CA MET A 288 3.78 16.78 18.34
C MET A 288 4.24 17.20 19.75
N PRO A 289 5.48 17.68 19.93
CA PRO A 289 6.00 18.15 21.23
C PRO A 289 5.15 19.24 21.90
#